data_AF-A0AAV0N210-F1
#
_entry.id   AF-A0AAV0N210-F1
#
_cell.length_a   1.000
_cell.length_b   1.000
_cell.length_c   1.000
_cell.angle_alpha   90.00
_cell.angle_beta   90.00
_cell.angle_gamma   90.00
#
_symmetry.space_group_name_H-M   'P 1'
#
loop_
_entity.id
_entity.type
_entity.pdbx_description
1 polymer ?
#
loop_
_entity_poly.entity_id
_entity_poly.type
_entity_poly.pdbx_seq_one_letter_code
_entity_poly.pdbx_strand_id
1 'polypeptide(L)' 'MNVVLGTKEDRNLLTGLHTVADIYCGDCREILGWKYERAYEASQKYKEGKFILEKCKIVKENW' A
#
# COMPACT_ATOMS: atom_id res chain seq x y z
N MET A 1 -3.22 -12.57 -11.64
CA MET A 1 -2.83 -11.24 -11.11
C MET A 1 -3.23 -11.24 -9.64
N ASN A 2 -2.27 -11.26 -8.71
CA ASN A 2 -2.54 -11.64 -7.32
C ASN A 2 -3.00 -10.46 -6.45
N VAL A 3 -2.75 -9.23 -6.92
CA VAL A 3 -3.17 -7.98 -6.28
C VAL A 3 -3.80 -7.03 -7.29
N VAL A 4 -4.80 -6.27 -6.85
CA VAL A 4 -5.51 -5.25 -7.64
C VAL A 4 -5.37 -3.91 -6.95
N LEU A 5 -5.04 -2.85 -7.71
CA LEU A 5 -4.92 -1.49 -7.19
C LEU A 5 -6.27 -0.79 -7.21
N GLY A 6 -6.60 -0.12 -6.10
CA GLY A 6 -7.73 0.78 -5.98
C GLY A 6 -7.48 2.14 -6.61
N THR A 7 -8.43 3.04 -6.36
CA THR A 7 -8.31 4.45 -6.73
C THR A 7 -7.19 5.12 -5.95
N LYS A 8 -6.50 6.06 -6.62
CA LYS A 8 -5.49 6.89 -5.98
C LYS A 8 -6.17 7.95 -5.14
N GLU A 9 -5.73 8.13 -3.91
CA GLU A 9 -6.22 9.16 -2.99
C GLU A 9 -5.07 9.79 -2.22
N ASP A 10 -5.23 11.05 -1.87
CA ASP A 10 -4.28 11.77 -1.02
C ASP A 10 -4.63 11.53 0.46
N ARG A 11 -3.69 10.97 1.22
CA ARG A 11 -3.84 10.60 2.63
C ARG A 11 -2.73 11.25 3.46
N ASN A 12 -3.10 11.89 4.57
CA ASN A 12 -2.15 12.37 5.58
C ASN A 12 -1.67 11.18 6.42
N LEU A 13 -0.37 10.89 6.36
CA LEU A 13 0.29 9.84 7.13
C LEU A 13 1.29 10.45 8.11
N LEU A 14 1.90 9.61 8.96
CA LEU A 14 2.86 10.06 9.97
C LEU A 14 4.03 10.88 9.39
N THR A 15 4.44 10.60 8.15
CA THR A 15 5.55 11.28 7.48
C THR A 15 5.09 12.33 6.47
N GLY A 16 3.87 12.86 6.61
CA GLY A 16 3.31 13.89 5.74
C GLY A 16 2.28 13.39 4.73
N LEU A 17 1.92 14.26 3.79
CA LEU A 17 0.95 13.99 2.73
C LEU A 17 1.52 13.01 1.69
N HIS A 18 0.73 12.01 1.31
CA HIS A 18 1.08 11.04 0.27
C HIS A 18 -0.13 10.74 -0.61
N THR A 19 0.09 10.53 -1.90
CA THR A 19 -0.88 9.84 -2.74
C THR A 19 -0.67 8.34 -2.58
N VAL A 20 -1.71 7.61 -2.19
CA VAL A 20 -1.70 6.15 -2.00
C VAL A 20 -2.80 5.49 -2.83
N ALA A 21 -2.66 4.20 -3.08
CA ALA A 21 -3.73 3.37 -3.65
C ALA A 21 -3.88 2.12 -2.79
N ASP A 22 -5.11 1.83 -2.36
CA ASP A 22 -5.39 0.60 -1.64
C ASP A 22 -5.12 -0.62 -2.52
N ILE A 23 -4.76 -1.73 -1.89
CA ILE A 23 -4.41 -2.97 -2.55
C ILE A 23 -5.37 -4.03 -2.09
N TYR A 24 -6.00 -4.69 -3.06
CA TYR A 24 -6.95 -5.76 -2.84
C TYR A 24 -6.38 -7.09 -3.28
N CYS A 25 -6.76 -8.17 -2.59
CA CYS A 25 -6.51 -9.53 -3.06
C CYS A 25 -7.22 -9.76 -4.41
N GLY A 26 -6.52 -10.34 -5.37
CA GLY A 26 -7.09 -10.66 -6.68
C GLY A 26 -8.27 -11.63 -6.62
N ASP A 27 -8.27 -12.52 -5.62
CA ASP A 27 -9.23 -13.61 -5.51
C ASP A 27 -10.42 -13.23 -4.62
N CYS A 28 -10.18 -12.80 -3.38
CA CYS A 28 -11.25 -12.52 -2.41
C CYS A 28 -11.62 -11.05 -2.29
N ARG A 29 -10.93 -10.13 -2.98
CA ARG A 29 -11.17 -8.67 -2.96
C ARG A 29 -11.04 -8.01 -1.59
N GLU A 30 -10.54 -8.72 -0.59
CA GLU A 30 -10.17 -8.13 0.72
C GLU A 30 -9.04 -7.12 0.57
N ILE A 31 -9.10 -6.05 1.38
CA ILE A 31 -8.00 -5.10 1.49
C ILE A 31 -6.81 -5.78 2.18
N LEU A 32 -5.66 -5.72 1.53
CA LEU A 32 -4.39 -6.22 2.04
C LEU A 32 -3.51 -5.10 2.61
N GLY A 33 -3.74 -3.85 2.18
CA GLY A 33 -3.01 -2.66 2.61
C GLY A 33 -3.00 -1.60 1.50
N TRP A 34 -1.90 -0.86 1.33
CA TRP A 34 -1.79 0.21 0.33
C TRP A 34 -0.40 0.32 -0.29
N LYS A 35 -0.34 0.90 -1.49
CA LYS A 35 0.89 1.27 -2.19
C LYS A 35 1.07 2.78 -2.15
N TYR A 36 2.29 3.25 -1.94
CA TYR A 36 2.61 4.66 -2.15
C TYR A 36 2.73 4.97 -3.64
N GLU A 37 1.89 5.85 -4.14
CA GLU A 37 1.92 6.33 -5.53
C GLU A 37 2.77 7.59 -5.65
N ARG A 38 2.69 8.49 -4.67
CA ARG A 38 3.48 9.72 -4.63
C ARG A 38 3.77 10.16 -3.21
N ALA A 39 4.99 10.61 -2.96
CA ALA A 39 5.38 11.37 -1.79
C ALA A 39 5.68 12.81 -2.21
N TYR A 40 5.19 13.78 -1.43
CA TYR A 40 5.40 15.21 -1.72
C TYR A 40 6.72 15.72 -1.15
N GLU A 41 7.21 15.12 -0.08
CA GLU A 41 8.52 15.44 0.51
C GLU A 41 9.64 14.61 -0.13
N ALA A 42 10.74 15.27 -0.49
CA ALA A 42 11.91 14.61 -1.09
C ALA A 42 12.50 13.51 -0.20
N SER A 43 12.50 13.74 1.12
CA SER A 43 12.96 12.77 2.13
C SER A 43 12.13 11.48 2.16
N GLN A 44 10.89 11.50 1.64
CA GLN A 44 9.98 10.36 1.62
C GLN A 44 9.86 9.68 0.24
N LYS A 45 10.56 10.17 -0.79
CA LYS A 45 10.50 9.60 -2.16
C LYS A 45 10.87 8.14 -2.25
N TYR A 46 11.71 7.63 -1.34
CA TYR A 46 12.07 6.21 -1.26
C TYR A 46 10.86 5.29 -1.01
N LYS A 47 9.73 5.84 -0.55
CA LYS A 47 8.48 5.10 -0.33
C LYS A 47 7.70 4.88 -1.61
N GLU A 48 7.86 5.72 -2.63
CA GLU A 48 7.10 5.59 -3.88
C GLU A 48 7.32 4.20 -4.51
N GLY A 49 6.22 3.55 -4.90
CA GLY A 49 6.23 2.18 -5.39
C GLY A 49 6.29 1.10 -4.31
N LYS A 50 6.52 1.44 -3.03
CA LYS A 50 6.53 0.47 -1.92
C LYS A 50 5.12 0.12 -1.47
N PHE A 51 5.00 -1.08 -0.93
CA PHE A 51 3.78 -1.71 -0.49
C PHE A 51 3.79 -1.80 1.04
N ILE A 52 2.68 -1.42 1.67
CA ILE A 52 2.42 -1.65 3.08
C ILE A 52 1.29 -2.67 3.14
N LEU A 53 1.52 -3.75 3.88
CA LEU A 53 0.54 -4.82 4.07
C LEU A 53 0.19 -4.90 5.55
N GLU A 54 -1.09 -5.15 5.83
CA GLU A 54 -1.56 -5.36 7.18
C GLU A 54 -1.07 -6.70 7.70
N LYS A 55 -0.37 -6.70 8.83
CA LYS A 55 0.24 -7.91 9.39
C LYS A 55 -0.77 -9.02 9.70
N CYS A 56 -2.01 -8.66 10.06
CA CYS A 56 -3.09 -9.62 10.32
C CYS A 56 -3.54 -10.36 9.04
N LYS A 57 -3.24 -9.83 7.85
CA LYS A 57 -3.54 -10.43 6.55
C LYS A 57 -2.36 -11.24 5.98
N ILE A 58 -1.25 -11.36 6.72
CA ILE A 58 -0.05 -12.08 6.29
C ILE A 58 0.12 -13.34 7.15
N VAL A 59 0.20 -14.50 6.49
CA VAL A 59 0.60 -15.77 7.10
C VAL A 59 1.98 -16.13 6.56
N LYS A 60 2.92 -16.44 7.46
CA LYS A 60 4.23 -16.97 7.08
C LYS A 60 4.16 -18.49 7.16
N GLU A 61 4.24 -19.16 6.02
CA GLU A 61 4.49 -20.60 6.01
C GLU A 61 5.98 -20.85 6.30
N ASN A 62 6.27 -21.65 7.33
CA ASN A 62 7.61 -22.13 7.63
C ASN A 62 7.78 -23.48 6.93
N TRP A 63 8.53 -23.48 5.84
CA TRP A 63 8.98 -24.67 5.11
C TRP A 63 10.37 -25.06 5.60
#